data_AF-A0AAD6A9N1-F1
#
_entry.id   AF-A0AAD6A9N1-F1
#
_cell.length_a   1.000
_cell.length_b   1.000
_cell.length_c   1.000
_cell.angle_alpha   90.00
_cell.angle_beta   90.00
_cell.angle_gamma   90.00
#
_symmetry.space_group_name_H-M   'P 1'
#
loop_
_entity.id
_entity.type
_entity.pdbx_description
1 polymer ?
#
loop_
_entity_poly.entity_id
_entity_poly.type
_entity_poly.pdbx_seq_one_letter_code
_entity_poly.pdbx_strand_id
1 'polypeptide(L)'
;MMSLVFILLIGAAFATEEDKIVGGKECTPYSQPHQVSLNSGYHFCGGSLVNENWVVSAAHCYKSRVEVRMGEHHIRVTEGNEQFISSSRVIRHPNYNPYNIDNDIMLIKLSKPATLNQYVQAVALPRSCAPAGTMCTVSGWGSTQSSTADGNKLQCLNIPILSDRDCDNSYPGMITDAMFCAGYLEGGKDSCQGDSGGPVVCNGELQGVVSWGYGCAEKDNPGVYAKVCLFNDWLETTMASY
;
A
#
# COMPACT_ATOMS: atom_id res chain seq x y z
N MET A 1 3.35 -40.65 -49.57
CA MET A 1 3.29 -40.34 -48.12
C MET A 1 3.91 -38.97 -47.92
N MET A 2 3.14 -38.01 -47.41
CA MET A 2 3.56 -36.61 -47.28
C MET A 2 3.64 -36.27 -45.80
N SER A 3 4.85 -36.20 -45.24
CA SER A 3 5.07 -35.98 -43.82
C SER A 3 4.85 -34.51 -43.45
N LEU A 4 3.80 -34.24 -42.67
CA LEU A 4 3.57 -32.94 -42.06
C LEU A 4 4.43 -32.82 -40.80
N VAL A 5 5.41 -31.92 -40.82
CA VAL A 5 6.19 -31.53 -39.64
C VAL A 5 5.45 -30.42 -38.92
N PHE A 6 4.84 -30.74 -37.77
CA PHE A 6 4.29 -29.73 -36.86
C PHE A 6 5.44 -29.08 -36.08
N ILE A 7 5.79 -27.84 -36.45
CA ILE A 7 6.68 -27.00 -35.65
C ILE A 7 5.85 -26.40 -34.52
N LEU A 8 6.03 -26.92 -33.30
CA LEU A 8 5.50 -26.29 -32.09
C LEU A 8 6.32 -25.02 -31.81
N LEU A 9 5.75 -23.87 -32.17
CA LEU A 9 6.20 -22.58 -31.67
C LEU A 9 5.85 -22.49 -30.19
N ILE A 10 6.82 -22.82 -29.32
CA ILE A 10 6.76 -22.47 -27.91
C ILE A 10 6.94 -20.95 -27.83
N GLY A 11 5.81 -20.24 -27.84
CA GLY A 11 5.78 -18.83 -27.49
C GLY A 11 6.29 -18.68 -26.07
N ALA A 12 7.43 -18.00 -25.90
CA ALA A 12 7.89 -17.62 -24.58
C ALA A 12 6.82 -16.73 -23.94
N ALA A 13 6.27 -17.17 -22.81
CA ALA A 13 5.46 -16.31 -21.97
C ALA A 13 6.41 -15.24 -21.38
N PHE A 14 6.48 -14.10 -22.06
CA PHE A 14 7.05 -12.90 -21.46
C PHE A 14 6.18 -12.55 -20.26
N ALA A 15 6.74 -12.67 -19.06
CA ALA A 15 6.18 -12.00 -17.90
C ALA A 15 6.19 -10.50 -18.22
N THR A 16 5.01 -9.88 -18.21
CA THR A 16 4.87 -8.44 -18.40
C THR A 16 5.58 -7.73 -17.26
N GLU A 17 6.53 -6.85 -17.57
CA GLU A 17 7.18 -6.03 -16.55
C GLU A 17 6.13 -5.14 -15.84
N GLU A 18 6.25 -5.06 -14.51
CA GLU A 18 5.33 -4.31 -13.65
C GLU A 18 5.93 -2.91 -13.38
N ASP A 19 5.15 -1.86 -13.65
CA ASP A 19 5.56 -0.44 -13.53
C ASP A 19 5.59 0.07 -12.04
N LYS A 20 5.75 1.39 -11.71
CA LYS A 20 5.82 2.02 -10.33
C LYS A 20 5.15 3.43 -9.94
N ILE A 21 3.88 3.52 -9.48
CA ILE A 21 2.92 4.66 -9.10
C ILE A 21 2.29 5.55 -10.23
N VAL A 22 0.96 5.49 -10.47
CA VAL A 22 0.35 6.16 -11.65
C VAL A 22 0.01 7.64 -11.42
N GLY A 23 0.50 8.52 -12.30
CA GLY A 23 0.12 9.95 -12.33
C GLY A 23 0.60 10.77 -11.13
N GLY A 24 1.41 10.18 -10.25
CA GLY A 24 2.06 10.83 -9.12
C GLY A 24 3.31 11.62 -9.51
N LYS A 25 4.16 11.89 -8.52
CA LYS A 25 5.47 12.52 -8.66
C LYS A 25 6.45 11.95 -7.63
N GLU A 26 7.74 12.09 -7.85
CA GLU A 26 8.76 11.79 -6.84
C GLU A 26 8.43 12.58 -5.56
N CYS A 27 8.32 11.90 -4.42
CA CYS A 27 8.22 12.55 -3.12
C CYS A 27 9.49 13.38 -2.88
N THR A 28 9.38 14.47 -2.12
CA THR A 28 10.60 15.04 -1.52
C THR A 28 11.22 13.97 -0.61
N PRO A 29 12.54 13.68 -0.69
CA PRO A 29 13.15 12.63 0.11
C PRO A 29 12.80 12.75 1.59
N TYR A 30 12.39 11.63 2.19
CA TYR A 30 11.99 11.52 3.60
C TYR A 30 10.77 12.36 4.03
N SER A 31 10.00 12.93 3.09
CA SER A 31 8.77 13.68 3.42
C SER A 31 7.62 12.80 3.93
N GLN A 32 7.68 11.48 3.71
CA GLN A 32 6.76 10.49 4.28
C GLN A 32 7.53 9.58 5.25
N PRO A 33 8.02 10.07 6.41
CA PRO A 33 8.94 9.34 7.28
C PRO A 33 8.31 8.13 8.01
N HIS A 34 7.01 7.94 7.85
CA HIS A 34 6.23 6.79 8.32
C HIS A 34 6.13 5.67 7.28
N GLN A 35 6.45 5.95 6.01
CA GLN A 35 6.47 4.95 4.95
C GLN A 35 7.52 3.88 5.29
N VAL A 36 7.12 2.62 5.17
CA VAL A 36 8.06 1.49 5.16
C VAL A 36 7.90 0.65 3.90
N SER A 37 8.98 -0.03 3.54
CA SER A 37 9.03 -1.05 2.48
C SER A 37 9.06 -2.42 3.15
N LEU A 38 8.12 -3.30 2.79
CA LEU A 38 8.14 -4.70 3.20
C LEU A 38 8.97 -5.49 2.20
N ASN A 39 10.04 -6.10 2.69
CA ASN A 39 11.01 -6.81 1.90
C ASN A 39 11.08 -8.31 2.26
N SER A 40 11.16 -9.16 1.23
CA SER A 40 11.34 -10.61 1.35
C SER A 40 12.34 -11.12 0.30
N GLY A 41 13.48 -10.44 0.18
CA GLY A 41 14.47 -10.57 -0.90
C GLY A 41 14.28 -9.50 -1.98
N TYR A 42 13.07 -8.97 -2.11
CA TYR A 42 12.68 -7.82 -2.92
C TYR A 42 11.54 -7.07 -2.21
N HIS A 43 11.33 -5.79 -2.56
CA HIS A 43 10.16 -5.02 -2.13
C HIS A 43 8.90 -5.61 -2.77
N PHE A 44 7.85 -5.86 -1.98
CA PHE A 44 6.61 -6.45 -2.48
C PHE A 44 5.33 -5.76 -1.98
N CYS A 45 5.40 -4.97 -0.91
CA CYS A 45 4.30 -4.18 -0.35
C CYS A 45 4.86 -2.98 0.43
N GLY A 46 4.03 -1.96 0.62
CA GLY A 46 4.24 -0.88 1.58
C GLY A 46 3.77 -1.20 3.00
N GLY A 47 3.97 -0.23 3.89
CA GLY A 47 3.48 -0.22 5.25
C GLY A 47 3.58 1.19 5.85
N SER A 48 2.98 1.36 7.02
CA SER A 48 2.95 2.60 7.80
C SER A 48 3.45 2.35 9.23
N LEU A 49 4.52 3.01 9.66
CA LEU A 49 4.94 3.00 11.07
C LEU A 49 3.94 3.76 11.93
N VAL A 50 3.41 3.14 12.99
CA VAL A 50 2.41 3.78 13.88
C VAL A 50 2.91 3.99 15.33
N ASN A 51 4.04 3.37 15.69
CA ASN A 51 4.89 3.71 16.84
C ASN A 51 6.25 3.00 16.64
N GLU A 52 7.21 3.15 17.56
CA GLU A 52 8.55 2.56 17.37
C GLU A 52 8.58 1.02 17.27
N ASN A 53 7.52 0.30 17.65
CA ASN A 53 7.47 -1.17 17.65
C ASN A 53 6.55 -1.78 16.58
N TRP A 54 5.67 -1.00 15.96
CA TRP A 54 4.54 -1.52 15.19
C TRP A 54 4.33 -0.81 13.85
N VAL A 55 4.11 -1.63 12.81
CA VAL A 55 3.74 -1.20 11.45
C VAL A 55 2.35 -1.73 11.10
N VAL A 56 1.52 -0.88 10.51
CA VAL A 56 0.27 -1.25 9.83
C VAL A 56 0.54 -1.50 8.35
N SER A 57 -0.07 -2.53 7.77
CA SER A 57 -0.04 -2.86 6.34
C SER A 57 -1.32 -3.63 5.96
N ALA A 58 -1.44 -4.09 4.72
CA ALA A 58 -2.58 -4.87 4.25
C ALA A 58 -2.47 -6.35 4.67
N ALA A 59 -3.60 -7.03 4.85
CA ALA A 59 -3.63 -8.45 5.22
C ALA A 59 -3.26 -9.37 4.06
N HIS A 60 -3.53 -8.97 2.81
CA HIS A 60 -3.10 -9.71 1.62
C HIS A 60 -1.56 -9.70 1.43
N CYS A 61 -0.85 -8.71 2.02
CA CYS A 61 0.61 -8.65 2.07
C CYS A 61 1.26 -9.65 3.05
N TYR A 62 0.49 -10.54 3.68
CA TYR A 62 1.02 -11.46 4.70
C TYR A 62 2.13 -12.40 4.17
N LYS A 63 3.27 -12.38 4.87
CA LYS A 63 4.30 -13.43 4.85
C LYS A 63 4.67 -13.77 6.30
N SER A 64 5.12 -15.00 6.54
CA SER A 64 5.43 -15.48 7.91
C SER A 64 6.63 -14.78 8.57
N ARG A 65 7.49 -14.14 7.78
CA ARG A 65 8.55 -13.24 8.22
C ARG A 65 8.81 -12.23 7.10
N VAL A 66 9.01 -10.97 7.48
CA VAL A 66 9.40 -9.88 6.57
C VAL A 66 10.57 -9.10 7.15
N GLU A 67 11.36 -8.48 6.29
CA GLU A 67 12.26 -7.40 6.68
C GLU A 67 11.52 -6.07 6.44
N VAL A 68 11.31 -5.29 7.49
CA VAL A 68 10.76 -3.95 7.39
C VAL A 68 11.92 -2.99 7.16
N ARG A 69 11.84 -2.20 6.09
CA ARG A 69 12.83 -1.17 5.74
C ARG A 69 12.23 0.21 5.88
N MET A 70 12.93 1.08 6.59
CA MET A 70 12.44 2.37 7.06
C MET A 70 13.50 3.43 6.78
N GLY A 71 13.11 4.69 6.55
CA GLY A 71 14.07 5.75 6.20
C GLY A 71 14.67 5.57 4.80
N GLU A 72 13.93 4.90 3.91
CA GLU A 72 14.25 4.69 2.50
C GLU A 72 13.64 5.83 1.66
N HIS A 73 14.39 6.40 0.70
CA HIS A 73 13.81 7.09 -0.45
C HIS A 73 13.99 6.24 -1.71
N HIS A 74 15.22 5.81 -1.99
CA HIS A 74 15.55 4.99 -3.17
C HIS A 74 15.89 3.52 -2.82
N ILE A 75 14.90 2.62 -2.86
CA ILE A 75 14.94 1.22 -2.38
C ILE A 75 15.94 0.25 -3.06
N ARG A 76 16.79 0.74 -3.95
CA ARG A 76 17.92 0.02 -4.57
C ARG A 76 19.30 0.64 -4.30
N VAL A 77 19.39 1.69 -3.49
CA VAL A 77 20.64 2.38 -3.13
C VAL A 77 20.66 2.56 -1.61
N THR A 78 21.82 2.38 -0.99
CA THR A 78 22.00 2.73 0.43
C THR A 78 22.39 4.19 0.53
N GLU A 79 21.45 5.01 0.99
CA GLU A 79 21.56 6.46 1.22
C GLU A 79 22.12 6.77 2.62
N GLY A 80 22.12 5.80 3.54
CA GLY A 80 22.76 5.86 4.86
C GLY A 80 21.82 6.23 6.01
N ASN A 81 20.52 6.35 5.74
CA ASN A 81 19.48 6.72 6.71
C ASN A 81 18.60 5.53 7.12
N GLU A 82 18.85 4.36 6.53
CA GLU A 82 17.94 3.23 6.55
C GLU A 82 17.98 2.46 7.88
N GLN A 83 16.83 1.92 8.26
CA GLN A 83 16.71 0.95 9.34
C GLN A 83 16.05 -0.31 8.80
N PHE A 84 16.82 -1.40 8.76
CA PHE A 84 16.34 -2.73 8.38
C PHE A 84 16.08 -3.54 9.66
N ILE A 85 14.82 -3.93 9.86
CA ILE A 85 14.37 -4.59 11.08
C ILE A 85 13.44 -5.75 10.70
N SER A 86 13.83 -6.98 11.05
CA SER A 86 12.97 -8.14 10.83
C SER A 86 11.71 -8.08 11.69
N SER A 87 10.59 -8.57 11.17
CA SER A 87 9.37 -8.79 11.96
C SER A 87 9.60 -9.86 13.04
N SER A 88 9.23 -9.57 14.29
CA SER A 88 9.03 -10.61 15.32
C SER A 88 7.68 -11.30 15.15
N ARG A 89 6.65 -10.57 14.71
CA ARG A 89 5.28 -11.07 14.53
C ARG A 89 4.60 -10.40 13.34
N VAL A 90 3.69 -11.13 12.69
CA VAL A 90 2.85 -10.65 11.59
C VAL A 90 1.43 -11.16 11.85
N ILE A 91 0.47 -10.24 12.00
CA ILE A 91 -0.86 -10.49 12.57
C ILE A 91 -1.91 -9.84 11.65
N ARG A 92 -2.54 -10.64 10.79
CA ARG A 92 -3.71 -10.20 10.01
C ARG A 92 -4.90 -9.95 10.93
N HIS A 93 -5.81 -9.07 10.51
CA HIS A 93 -7.11 -8.93 11.14
C HIS A 93 -7.83 -10.30 11.20
N PRO A 94 -8.45 -10.70 12.32
CA PRO A 94 -9.05 -12.03 12.46
C PRO A 94 -10.20 -12.30 11.47
N ASN A 95 -10.87 -11.24 11.02
CA ASN A 95 -11.96 -11.31 10.05
C ASN A 95 -11.53 -11.02 8.60
N TYR A 96 -10.22 -11.00 8.30
CA TYR A 96 -9.74 -10.83 6.92
C TYR A 96 -10.30 -11.92 6.00
N ASN A 97 -10.98 -11.52 4.94
CA ASN A 97 -11.59 -12.42 3.97
C ASN A 97 -10.90 -12.29 2.60
N PRO A 98 -10.10 -13.29 2.17
CA PRO A 98 -9.38 -13.23 0.90
C PRO A 98 -10.26 -13.39 -0.35
N TYR A 99 -11.55 -13.70 -0.21
CA TYR A 99 -12.46 -13.86 -1.36
C TYR A 99 -13.01 -12.52 -1.88
N ASN A 100 -13.17 -11.52 -1.01
CA ASN A 100 -13.65 -10.18 -1.33
C ASN A 100 -12.72 -9.07 -0.82
N ILE A 101 -11.54 -9.43 -0.27
CA ILE A 101 -10.54 -8.51 0.30
C ILE A 101 -11.11 -7.66 1.45
N ASP A 102 -12.12 -8.16 2.16
CA ASP A 102 -12.73 -7.47 3.30
C ASP A 102 -11.86 -7.59 4.57
N ASN A 103 -11.87 -6.54 5.40
CA ASN A 103 -10.99 -6.35 6.55
C ASN A 103 -9.49 -6.53 6.25
N ASP A 104 -9.03 -5.98 5.12
CA ASP A 104 -7.65 -6.10 4.63
C ASP A 104 -6.63 -5.22 5.37
N ILE A 105 -6.46 -5.50 6.67
CA ILE A 105 -5.51 -4.81 7.55
C ILE A 105 -4.70 -5.78 8.41
N MET A 106 -3.45 -5.42 8.68
CA MET A 106 -2.47 -6.27 9.33
C MET A 106 -1.51 -5.44 10.20
N LEU A 107 -1.14 -5.98 11.35
CA LEU A 107 -0.09 -5.46 12.20
C LEU A 107 1.19 -6.30 12.08
N ILE A 108 2.34 -5.63 11.98
CA ILE A 108 3.66 -6.23 12.02
C ILE A 108 4.36 -5.69 13.27
N LYS A 109 4.75 -6.59 14.19
CA LYS A 109 5.63 -6.22 15.30
C LYS A 109 7.08 -6.33 14.86
N LEU A 110 7.86 -5.30 15.11
CA LEU A 110 9.30 -5.30 14.87
C LEU A 110 10.03 -6.20 15.88
N SER A 111 11.23 -6.68 15.54
CA SER A 111 12.07 -7.49 16.44
C SER A 111 12.87 -6.67 17.45
N LYS A 112 13.02 -5.38 17.20
CA LYS A 112 13.55 -4.33 18.07
C LYS A 112 12.84 -3.02 17.72
N PRO A 113 12.74 -2.05 18.63
CA PRO A 113 12.17 -0.75 18.30
C PRO A 113 13.00 -0.03 17.21
N ALA A 114 12.33 0.74 16.37
CA ALA A 114 12.92 1.67 15.44
C ALA A 114 13.43 2.93 16.17
N THR A 115 14.58 3.45 15.75
CA THR A 115 15.11 4.72 16.25
C THR A 115 14.38 5.86 15.55
N LEU A 116 13.42 6.49 16.22
CA LEU A 116 12.69 7.63 15.66
C LEU A 116 13.63 8.84 15.51
N ASN A 117 13.61 9.49 14.35
CA ASN A 117 14.46 10.63 13.99
C ASN A 117 13.80 11.48 12.87
N GLN A 118 14.57 12.21 12.06
CA GLN A 118 14.01 13.04 10.96
C GLN A 118 13.65 12.24 9.68
N TYR A 119 14.12 11.00 9.55
CA TYR A 119 13.89 10.11 8.41
C TYR A 119 12.87 9.00 8.73
N VAL A 120 12.70 8.68 10.03
CA VAL A 120 11.82 7.63 10.54
C VAL A 120 10.95 8.20 11.66
N GLN A 121 9.64 8.33 11.42
CA GLN A 121 8.65 8.81 12.39
C GLN A 121 7.35 8.02 12.26
N ALA A 122 6.58 7.92 13.33
CA ALA A 122 5.26 7.32 13.28
C ALA A 122 4.21 8.28 12.71
N VAL A 123 3.24 7.75 11.96
CA VAL A 123 1.99 8.46 11.63
C VAL A 123 0.94 8.15 12.71
N ALA A 124 0.10 9.14 13.03
CA ALA A 124 -0.97 8.97 14.00
C ALA A 124 -2.08 8.05 13.46
N LEU A 125 -2.63 7.21 14.34
CA LEU A 125 -3.91 6.55 14.07
C LEU A 125 -5.05 7.60 14.06
N PRO A 126 -6.10 7.39 13.25
CA PRO A 126 -7.13 8.39 13.01
C PRO A 126 -8.11 8.48 14.18
N ARG A 127 -8.39 9.69 14.67
CA ARG A 127 -9.35 9.88 15.79
C ARG A 127 -10.80 9.73 15.37
N SER A 128 -11.08 9.91 14.08
CA SER A 128 -12.39 9.78 13.45
C SER A 128 -12.19 9.54 11.96
N CYS A 129 -13.16 8.92 11.30
CA CYS A 129 -13.14 8.75 9.85
C CYS A 129 -13.16 10.11 9.13
N ALA A 130 -12.24 10.30 8.19
CA ALA A 130 -12.25 11.48 7.32
C ALA A 130 -13.44 11.44 6.33
N PRO A 131 -14.18 12.55 6.14
CA PRO A 131 -15.32 12.59 5.24
C PRO A 131 -14.89 12.63 3.76
N ALA A 132 -15.82 12.28 2.86
CA ALA A 132 -15.67 12.46 1.42
C ALA A 132 -15.30 13.91 1.05
N GLY A 133 -14.47 14.06 0.01
CA GLY A 133 -13.86 15.32 -0.40
C GLY A 133 -12.60 15.71 0.40
N THR A 134 -12.25 14.99 1.47
CA THR A 134 -10.97 15.20 2.17
C THR A 134 -9.81 14.85 1.26
N MET A 135 -8.87 15.78 1.08
CA MET A 135 -7.62 15.52 0.36
C MET A 135 -6.62 14.77 1.24
N CYS A 136 -6.04 13.72 0.68
CA CYS A 136 -5.07 12.85 1.31
C CYS A 136 -3.85 12.66 0.40
N THR A 137 -2.74 12.17 0.97
CA THR A 137 -1.56 11.73 0.23
C THR A 137 -1.45 10.21 0.33
N VAL A 138 -1.31 9.54 -0.81
CA VAL A 138 -0.89 8.15 -0.93
C VAL A 138 0.57 8.11 -1.42
N SER A 139 1.35 7.14 -0.94
CA SER A 139 2.75 6.97 -1.35
C SER A 139 3.16 5.51 -1.45
N GLY A 140 4.11 5.24 -2.35
CA GLY A 140 4.56 3.87 -2.64
C GLY A 140 5.63 3.78 -3.72
N TRP A 141 5.90 2.54 -4.14
CA TRP A 141 6.99 2.16 -5.05
C TRP A 141 6.54 1.18 -6.17
N GLY A 142 5.23 1.06 -6.50
CA GLY A 142 4.67 0.07 -7.45
C GLY A 142 3.51 0.55 -8.39
N SER A 143 3.45 0.12 -9.66
CA SER A 143 2.47 0.46 -10.74
C SER A 143 2.44 1.88 -11.41
N THR A 144 3.31 2.31 -12.35
CA THR A 144 3.44 3.70 -12.92
C THR A 144 2.63 3.88 -14.19
N GLN A 145 2.74 2.90 -15.07
CA GLN A 145 2.39 3.02 -16.47
C GLN A 145 3.11 4.19 -17.16
N SER A 146 4.38 4.46 -16.78
CA SER A 146 5.19 5.57 -17.28
C SER A 146 6.67 5.21 -17.30
N SER A 147 7.30 5.38 -18.48
CA SER A 147 8.70 5.05 -18.75
C SER A 147 9.71 6.11 -18.30
N THR A 148 9.25 7.26 -17.79
CA THR A 148 10.12 8.39 -17.39
C THR A 148 10.24 8.56 -15.88
N ALA A 149 9.37 7.93 -15.09
CA ALA A 149 9.37 8.05 -13.63
C ALA A 149 10.12 6.88 -12.99
N ASP A 150 11.16 7.18 -12.22
CA ASP A 150 11.95 6.19 -11.49
C ASP A 150 11.30 5.85 -10.15
N GLY A 151 10.36 4.89 -10.15
CA GLY A 151 9.76 4.41 -8.92
C GLY A 151 10.65 3.49 -8.08
N ASN A 152 11.96 3.37 -8.35
CA ASN A 152 12.87 2.96 -7.26
C ASN A 152 12.93 4.04 -6.17
N LYS A 153 12.61 5.29 -6.51
CA LYS A 153 12.36 6.37 -5.56
C LYS A 153 10.90 6.43 -5.15
N LEU A 154 10.65 6.82 -3.90
CA LEU A 154 9.29 6.92 -3.37
C LEU A 154 8.47 7.93 -4.17
N GLN A 155 7.29 7.51 -4.64
CA GLN A 155 6.35 8.38 -5.34
C GLN A 155 5.19 8.77 -4.43
N CYS A 156 4.67 9.98 -4.65
CA CYS A 156 3.60 10.61 -3.89
C CYS A 156 2.48 11.05 -4.86
N LEU A 157 1.23 10.77 -4.49
CA LEU A 157 0.04 11.25 -5.19
C LEU A 157 -0.96 11.84 -4.19
N ASN A 158 -1.58 12.96 -4.55
CA ASN A 158 -2.66 13.54 -3.76
C ASN A 158 -4.01 13.10 -4.34
N ILE A 159 -4.85 12.47 -3.51
CA ILE A 159 -6.16 11.92 -3.88
C ILE A 159 -7.25 12.44 -2.94
N PRO A 160 -8.46 12.78 -3.42
CA PRO A 160 -9.62 13.01 -2.58
C PRO A 160 -10.25 11.67 -2.17
N ILE A 161 -10.78 11.57 -0.95
CA ILE A 161 -11.75 10.53 -0.59
C ILE A 161 -13.03 10.75 -1.40
N LEU A 162 -13.53 9.71 -2.07
CA LEU A 162 -14.77 9.76 -2.85
C LEU A 162 -16.00 9.54 -1.95
N SER A 163 -17.20 9.82 -2.45
CA SER A 163 -18.41 9.47 -1.70
C SER A 163 -18.66 7.97 -1.73
N ASP A 164 -19.27 7.41 -0.68
CA ASP A 164 -19.64 5.98 -0.64
C ASP A 164 -20.50 5.61 -1.86
N ARG A 165 -21.39 6.52 -2.29
CA ARG A 165 -22.20 6.36 -3.50
C ARG A 165 -21.36 6.22 -4.77
N ASP A 166 -20.31 7.02 -4.93
CA ASP A 166 -19.45 6.93 -6.12
C ASP A 166 -18.63 5.64 -6.09
N CYS A 167 -18.16 5.23 -4.90
CA CYS A 167 -17.47 3.96 -4.68
C CYS A 167 -18.37 2.76 -5.02
N ASP A 168 -19.62 2.75 -4.56
CA ASP A 168 -20.63 1.73 -4.90
C ASP A 168 -21.01 1.73 -6.38
N ASN A 169 -21.06 2.90 -7.03
CA ASN A 169 -21.35 2.98 -8.47
C ASN A 169 -20.20 2.38 -9.30
N SER A 170 -18.94 2.61 -8.89
CA SER A 170 -17.75 2.00 -9.50
C SER A 170 -17.67 0.50 -9.24
N TYR A 171 -18.05 0.05 -8.04
CA TYR A 171 -17.90 -1.35 -7.60
C TYR A 171 -19.20 -1.96 -7.03
N PRO A 172 -20.26 -2.14 -7.86
CA PRO A 172 -21.59 -2.51 -7.36
C PRO A 172 -21.61 -3.81 -6.55
N GLY A 173 -21.93 -3.69 -5.25
CA GLY A 173 -22.04 -4.81 -4.32
C GLY A 173 -20.71 -5.42 -3.86
N MET A 174 -19.58 -4.75 -4.09
CA MET A 174 -18.25 -5.22 -3.69
C MET A 174 -17.62 -4.40 -2.55
N ILE A 175 -18.09 -3.16 -2.32
CA ILE A 175 -17.64 -2.30 -1.23
C ILE A 175 -18.31 -2.71 0.08
N THR A 176 -17.52 -2.77 1.16
CA THR A 176 -18.00 -3.02 2.53
C THR A 176 -17.80 -1.78 3.40
N ASP A 177 -18.40 -1.75 4.59
CA ASP A 177 -18.19 -0.65 5.55
C ASP A 177 -16.70 -0.43 5.87
N ALA A 178 -15.91 -1.50 5.86
CA ALA A 178 -14.46 -1.52 6.07
C ALA A 178 -13.63 -0.97 4.89
N MET A 179 -14.25 -0.54 3.80
CA MET A 179 -13.59 -0.01 2.60
C MET A 179 -14.00 1.43 2.30
N PHE A 180 -13.15 2.17 1.61
CA PHE A 180 -13.51 3.42 0.93
C PHE A 180 -12.74 3.57 -0.38
N CYS A 181 -13.29 4.34 -1.32
CA CYS A 181 -12.58 4.71 -2.54
C CYS A 181 -11.93 6.09 -2.40
N ALA A 182 -10.76 6.27 -3.01
CA ALA A 182 -10.12 7.57 -3.15
C ALA A 182 -9.37 7.67 -4.47
N GLY A 183 -9.36 8.86 -5.09
CA GLY A 183 -8.76 9.05 -6.40
C GLY A 183 -9.61 9.90 -7.33
N TYR A 184 -9.55 9.61 -8.63
CA TYR A 184 -10.10 10.44 -9.69
C TYR A 184 -10.90 9.56 -10.65
N LEU A 185 -12.22 9.77 -10.77
CA LEU A 185 -13.09 8.96 -11.64
C LEU A 185 -12.78 9.16 -13.13
N GLU A 186 -12.13 10.26 -13.50
CA GLU A 186 -11.57 10.47 -14.84
C GLU A 186 -10.39 9.54 -15.18
N GLY A 187 -9.80 8.86 -14.18
CA GLY A 187 -8.61 8.02 -14.33
C GLY A 187 -7.30 8.81 -14.38
N GLY A 188 -6.23 8.16 -14.82
CA GLY A 188 -4.89 8.73 -15.02
C GLY A 188 -4.07 9.01 -13.75
N LYS A 189 -4.62 8.77 -12.55
CA LYS A 189 -3.96 8.96 -11.25
C LYS A 189 -4.45 7.94 -10.23
N ASP A 190 -3.58 7.07 -9.73
CA ASP A 190 -3.95 6.01 -8.78
C ASP A 190 -2.73 5.39 -8.06
N SER A 191 -3.01 4.69 -6.96
CA SER A 191 -2.11 3.66 -6.40
C SER A 191 -2.24 2.36 -7.19
N CYS A 192 -1.22 1.49 -7.16
CA CYS A 192 -1.17 0.35 -8.07
C CYS A 192 -0.25 -0.80 -7.58
N GLN A 193 0.05 -1.81 -8.40
CA GLN A 193 0.68 -3.06 -7.92
C GLN A 193 2.04 -2.83 -7.25
N GLY A 194 2.14 -3.18 -5.97
CA GLY A 194 3.32 -2.98 -5.11
C GLY A 194 3.13 -1.88 -4.07
N ASP A 195 2.19 -0.95 -4.27
CA ASP A 195 1.82 0.05 -3.26
C ASP A 195 0.99 -0.55 -2.11
N SER A 196 0.36 -1.71 -2.34
CA SER A 196 -0.39 -2.51 -1.37
C SER A 196 0.19 -2.46 0.04
N GLY A 197 -0.64 -2.16 1.03
CA GLY A 197 -0.21 -1.96 2.41
C GLY A 197 0.35 -0.57 2.73
N GLY A 198 0.63 0.25 1.73
CA GLY A 198 1.08 1.64 1.87
C GLY A 198 0.03 2.58 2.50
N PRO A 199 0.46 3.75 2.97
CA PRO A 199 -0.40 4.70 3.66
C PRO A 199 -1.32 5.48 2.72
N VAL A 200 -2.52 5.81 3.22
CA VAL A 200 -3.26 7.02 2.82
C VAL A 200 -3.36 7.93 4.04
N VAL A 201 -2.61 9.03 4.03
CA VAL A 201 -2.56 10.02 5.12
C VAL A 201 -3.41 11.23 4.78
N CYS A 202 -4.34 11.59 5.66
CA CYS A 202 -5.17 12.78 5.54
C CYS A 202 -4.97 13.63 6.80
N ASN A 203 -4.59 14.90 6.65
CA ASN A 203 -4.37 15.83 7.78
C ASN A 203 -3.40 15.32 8.88
N GLY A 204 -2.47 14.43 8.54
CA GLY A 204 -1.49 13.83 9.47
C GLY A 204 -1.95 12.54 10.16
N GLU A 205 -3.16 12.05 9.86
CA GLU A 205 -3.69 10.78 10.36
C GLU A 205 -3.75 9.71 9.25
N LEU A 206 -3.42 8.47 9.59
CA LEU A 206 -3.50 7.31 8.68
C LEU A 206 -4.96 6.87 8.52
N GLN A 207 -5.65 7.38 7.50
CA GLN A 207 -7.07 7.08 7.27
C GLN A 207 -7.27 5.82 6.43
N GLY A 208 -6.31 5.46 5.58
CA GLY A 208 -6.40 4.30 4.69
C GLY A 208 -5.12 3.48 4.57
N VAL A 209 -5.30 2.24 4.13
CA VAL A 209 -4.25 1.33 3.68
C VAL A 209 -4.55 0.92 2.24
N VAL A 210 -3.58 1.02 1.33
CA VAL A 210 -3.72 0.59 -0.08
C VAL A 210 -4.11 -0.89 -0.12
N SER A 211 -5.25 -1.21 -0.75
CA SER A 211 -5.83 -2.56 -0.70
C SER A 211 -6.03 -3.16 -2.09
N TRP A 212 -6.94 -2.64 -2.91
CA TRP A 212 -7.24 -3.21 -4.24
C TRP A 212 -7.83 -2.17 -5.22
N GLY A 213 -7.98 -2.58 -6.47
CA GLY A 213 -8.62 -1.80 -7.54
C GLY A 213 -8.86 -2.67 -8.78
N TYR A 214 -9.61 -2.17 -9.76
CA TYR A 214 -9.73 -2.80 -11.08
C TYR A 214 -8.79 -2.09 -12.06
N GLY A 215 -7.76 -2.82 -12.52
CA GLY A 215 -6.62 -2.20 -13.19
C GLY A 215 -5.92 -1.22 -12.24
N CYS A 216 -5.41 -0.11 -12.80
CA CYS A 216 -4.94 1.04 -12.04
C CYS A 216 -5.15 2.30 -12.87
N ALA A 217 -5.64 3.37 -12.25
CA ALA A 217 -5.89 4.65 -12.92
C ALA A 217 -6.80 4.55 -14.16
N GLU A 218 -7.62 3.51 -14.21
CA GLU A 218 -8.64 3.35 -15.24
C GLU A 218 -9.81 4.29 -14.98
N LYS A 219 -10.49 4.71 -16.05
CA LYS A 219 -11.67 5.55 -15.94
C LYS A 219 -12.78 4.80 -15.18
N ASP A 220 -13.43 5.50 -14.26
CA ASP A 220 -14.50 5.02 -13.37
C ASP A 220 -14.10 3.87 -12.42
N ASN A 221 -12.80 3.52 -12.34
CA ASN A 221 -12.22 2.48 -11.48
C ASN A 221 -11.20 3.11 -10.48
N PRO A 222 -11.65 3.80 -9.41
CA PRO A 222 -10.76 4.40 -8.41
C PRO A 222 -10.17 3.35 -7.45
N GLY A 223 -8.97 3.58 -6.91
CA GLY A 223 -8.40 2.73 -5.87
C GLY A 223 -9.30 2.57 -4.64
N VAL A 224 -9.30 1.36 -4.06
CA VAL A 224 -10.05 0.97 -2.86
C VAL A 224 -9.08 0.70 -1.71
N TYR A 225 -9.42 1.23 -0.54
CA TYR A 225 -8.55 1.31 0.63
C TYR A 225 -9.26 0.76 1.87
N ALA A 226 -8.53 0.06 2.74
CA ALA A 226 -9.07 -0.37 4.03
C ALA A 226 -9.25 0.85 4.97
N LYS A 227 -10.45 1.00 5.54
CA LYS A 227 -10.90 2.17 6.31
C LYS A 227 -10.40 2.13 7.76
N VAL A 228 -9.21 2.68 8.01
CA VAL A 228 -8.43 2.49 9.25
C VAL A 228 -9.18 2.92 10.52
N CYS A 229 -10.01 3.97 10.44
CA CYS A 229 -10.81 4.45 11.58
C CYS A 229 -11.76 3.40 12.18
N LEU A 230 -12.14 2.36 11.43
CA LEU A 230 -12.99 1.27 11.94
C LEU A 230 -12.19 0.17 12.67
N PHE A 231 -10.87 0.24 12.66
CA PHE A 231 -9.97 -0.78 13.22
C PHE A 231 -9.23 -0.34 14.49
N ASN A 232 -9.43 0.89 14.99
CA ASN A 232 -8.71 1.42 16.15
C ASN A 232 -8.75 0.49 17.37
N ASP A 233 -9.93 0.03 17.80
CA ASP A 233 -10.08 -0.88 18.94
C ASP A 233 -9.24 -2.16 18.77
N TRP A 234 -9.21 -2.73 17.56
CA TRP A 234 -8.41 -3.91 17.24
C TRP A 234 -6.91 -3.59 17.21
N LEU A 235 -6.53 -2.47 16.60
CA LEU A 235 -5.14 -2.02 16.49
C LEU A 235 -4.56 -1.79 17.89
N GLU A 236 -5.21 -0.98 18.72
CA GLU A 236 -4.76 -0.65 20.07
C GLU A 236 -4.72 -1.89 20.98
N THR A 237 -5.79 -2.70 20.99
CA THR A 237 -5.83 -3.93 21.80
C THR A 237 -4.74 -4.91 21.38
N THR A 238 -4.49 -5.07 20.07
CA THR A 238 -3.45 -5.98 19.56
C THR A 238 -2.05 -5.46 19.87
N MET A 239 -1.81 -4.15 19.76
CA MET A 239 -0.52 -3.53 20.09
C MET A 239 -0.20 -3.56 21.58
N ALA A 240 -1.22 -3.49 22.45
CA ALA A 240 -1.08 -3.58 23.90
C ALA A 240 -0.91 -5.02 24.41
N SER A 241 -1.45 -6.01 23.69
CA SER A 241 -1.45 -7.42 24.11
C SER A 241 -0.12 -8.16 23.88
N TYR A 242 0.79 -7.62 23.06
CA TYR A 242 1.88 -8.37 22.41
C TYR A 242 3.21 -7.64 22.35
#